data_AF-A0A3M2U737-F1
#
_entry.id   AF-A0A3M2U737-F1
#
_cell.length_a   1.000
_cell.length_b   1.000
_cell.length_c   1.000
_cell.angle_alpha   90.00
_cell.angle_beta   90.00
_cell.angle_gamma   90.00
#
_symmetry.space_group_name_H-M   'P 1'
#
loop_
_entity.id
_entity.type
_entity.pdbx_description
1 polymer ?
#
loop_
_entity_poly.entity_id
_entity_poly.type
_entity_poly.pdbx_seq_one_letter_code
_entity_poly.pdbx_strand_id
1 'polypeptide(L)'
;AGVLRILDHAQKAGLRTAVVTNAPRENAVAMLTGLGIVDRFEAIVIGGELQRGKPHPIPYLTALELLGVKADQAIAFEDSLARVT
;
A
#
# COMPACT_ATOMS: atom_id res chain seq x y z
N ALA A 1 -11.69 -13.99 -0.06
CA ALA A 1 -12.63 -13.56 -1.12
C ALA A 1 -12.79 -12.03 -1.26
N GLY A 2 -12.64 -11.22 -0.19
CA GLY A 2 -12.84 -9.76 -0.26
C GLY A 2 -11.76 -8.98 -1.02
N VAL A 3 -10.49 -9.12 -0.60
CA VAL A 3 -9.36 -8.35 -1.16
C VAL A 3 -9.16 -8.58 -2.66
N LEU A 4 -9.26 -9.83 -3.13
CA LEU A 4 -9.11 -10.17 -4.55
C LEU A 4 -10.13 -9.43 -5.41
N ARG A 5 -11.39 -9.37 -4.97
CA ARG A 5 -12.46 -8.67 -5.70
C ARG A 5 -12.20 -7.17 -5.82
N ILE A 6 -11.66 -6.56 -4.77
CA ILE A 6 -11.30 -5.13 -4.78
C ILE A 6 -10.12 -4.89 -5.74
N LEU A 7 -9.09 -5.74 -5.71
CA LEU A 7 -7.95 -5.65 -6.63
C LEU A 7 -8.39 -5.85 -8.09
N ASP A 8 -9.31 -6.78 -8.35
CA ASP A 8 -9.87 -7.00 -9.69
C ASP A 8 -10.65 -5.79 -10.18
N HIS A 9 -11.42 -5.15 -9.30
CA HIS A 9 -12.15 -3.93 -9.63
C HIS A 9 -11.20 -2.76 -9.89
N ALA A 10 -10.19 -2.57 -9.02
CA ALA A 10 -9.17 -1.54 -9.17
C ALA A 10 -8.44 -1.66 -10.51
N GLN A 11 -8.02 -2.87 -10.87
CA GLN A 11 -7.38 -3.15 -12.14
C GLN A 11 -8.30 -2.83 -13.33
N LYS A 12 -9.57 -3.26 -13.30
CA LYS A 12 -10.55 -2.96 -14.36
C LYS A 12 -10.83 -1.47 -14.50
N ALA A 13 -10.75 -0.72 -13.41
CA ALA A 13 -10.93 0.73 -13.39
C ALA A 13 -9.65 1.51 -13.73
N GLY A 14 -8.52 0.83 -13.99
CA GLY A 14 -7.23 1.48 -14.24
C GLY A 14 -6.64 2.20 -13.03
N LEU A 15 -7.05 1.81 -11.81
CA LEU A 15 -6.53 2.38 -10.57
C LEU A 15 -5.16 1.79 -10.25
N ARG A 16 -4.25 2.68 -9.82
CA ARG A 16 -2.93 2.31 -9.33
C ARG A 16 -3.01 1.85 -7.88
N THR A 17 -2.24 0.84 -7.49
CA THR A 17 -2.31 0.27 -6.12
C THR A 17 -0.93 0.07 -5.51
N ALA A 18 -0.84 0.32 -4.20
CA ALA A 18 0.36 0.07 -3.39
C ALA A 18 -0.03 -0.53 -2.03
N VAL A 19 0.94 -1.20 -1.40
CA VAL A 19 0.87 -1.60 0.01
C VAL A 19 1.79 -0.72 0.83
N VAL A 20 1.30 -0.24 1.97
CA VAL A 20 2.09 0.54 2.94
C VAL A 20 2.04 -0.18 4.30
N THR A 21 3.20 -0.58 4.83
CA THR A 21 3.28 -1.35 6.07
C THR A 21 4.51 -1.01 6.91
N ASN A 22 4.41 -1.18 8.23
CA ASN A 22 5.58 -1.14 9.13
C ASN A 22 6.23 -2.52 9.31
N ALA A 23 5.63 -3.59 8.76
CA ALA A 23 6.23 -4.91 8.79
C ALA A 23 7.56 -4.93 7.99
N PRO A 24 8.56 -5.75 8.38
CA PRO A 24 9.77 -5.93 7.59
C PRO A 24 9.46 -6.38 6.15
N ARG A 25 10.32 -5.99 5.20
CA ARG A 25 10.15 -6.30 3.78
C ARG A 25 9.94 -7.78 3.50
N GLU A 26 10.77 -8.63 4.10
CA GLU A 26 10.70 -10.08 3.93
C GLU A 26 9.32 -10.63 4.31
N ASN A 27 8.76 -10.17 5.44
CA ASN A 27 7.44 -10.58 5.89
C ASN A 27 6.34 -10.07 4.96
N ALA A 28 6.41 -8.81 4.52
CA ALA A 28 5.43 -8.22 3.61
C ALA A 28 5.41 -8.96 2.27
N VAL A 29 6.58 -9.18 1.67
CA VAL A 29 6.72 -9.90 0.39
C VAL A 29 6.29 -11.35 0.55
N ALA A 30 6.76 -12.07 1.57
CA ALA A 30 6.39 -13.47 1.78
C ALA A 30 4.87 -13.64 1.93
N MET A 31 4.20 -12.77 2.69
CA MET A 31 2.75 -12.80 2.86
C MET A 31 2.01 -12.52 1.54
N LEU A 32 2.39 -11.47 0.81
CA LEU A 32 1.75 -11.11 -0.46
C LEU A 32 1.96 -12.19 -1.53
N THR A 33 3.15 -12.79 -1.58
CA THR A 33 3.49 -13.92 -2.47
C THR A 33 2.70 -15.16 -2.11
N GLY A 34 2.61 -15.52 -0.82
CA GLY A 34 1.81 -16.66 -0.35
C GLY A 34 0.31 -16.50 -0.63
N LEU A 35 -0.16 -15.26 -0.73
CA LEU A 35 -1.53 -14.92 -1.15
C LEU A 35 -1.70 -14.80 -2.67
N GLY A 36 -0.61 -14.88 -3.46
CA GLY A 36 -0.64 -14.77 -4.92
C GLY A 36 -0.99 -13.38 -5.45
N ILE A 37 -0.73 -12.33 -4.66
CA ILE A 37 -1.12 -10.94 -4.98
C ILE A 37 0.05 -9.95 -4.98
N VAL A 38 1.29 -10.41 -4.79
CA VAL A 38 2.47 -9.53 -4.78
C VAL A 38 2.56 -8.69 -6.07
N ASP A 39 2.33 -9.32 -7.22
CA ASP A 39 2.40 -8.67 -8.53
C ASP A 39 1.16 -7.81 -8.86
N ARG A 40 0.16 -7.76 -7.97
CA ARG A 40 -1.03 -6.92 -8.12
C ARG A 40 -0.79 -5.49 -7.65
N PHE A 41 0.31 -5.24 -6.94
CA PHE A 41 0.68 -3.93 -6.43
C PHE A 41 1.89 -3.39 -7.18
N GLU A 42 1.84 -2.12 -7.55
CA GLU A 42 2.95 -1.46 -8.25
C GLU A 42 4.07 -1.06 -7.29
N ALA A 43 3.75 -0.91 -6.00
CA ALA A 43 4.71 -0.54 -4.97
C ALA A 43 4.40 -1.23 -3.64
N ILE A 44 5.46 -1.62 -2.93
CA ILE A 44 5.42 -2.07 -1.54
C ILE A 44 6.34 -1.15 -0.74
N VAL A 45 5.73 -0.26 0.04
CA VAL A 45 6.40 0.72 0.88
C VAL A 45 6.53 0.20 2.30
N ILE A 46 7.78 0.08 2.75
CA ILE A 46 8.14 -0.42 4.07
C ILE A 46 8.53 0.75 4.95
N GLY A 47 7.74 1.04 5.99
CA GLY A 47 7.96 2.17 6.88
C GLY A 47 9.32 2.10 7.61
N GLY A 48 9.82 0.89 7.88
CA GLY A 48 11.13 0.68 8.49
C GLY A 48 12.33 0.96 7.56
N GLU A 49 12.11 1.13 6.26
CA GLU A 49 13.15 1.50 5.28
C GLU A 49 13.16 3.02 5.00
N LEU A 50 12.23 3.75 5.61
CA LEU A 50 12.11 5.19 5.49
C LEU A 50 12.61 5.86 6.77
N GLN A 51 12.83 7.17 6.69
CA GLN A 51 13.24 7.96 7.85
C GLN A 51 12.25 7.85 9.03
N ARG A 52 10.95 7.67 8.73
CA ARG A 52 9.89 7.46 9.71
C ARG A 52 8.83 6.50 9.14
N GLY A 53 8.43 5.52 9.94
CA GLY A 53 7.29 4.64 9.65
C GLY A 53 5.95 5.25 10.09
N LYS A 54 4.86 4.51 9.84
CA LYS A 54 3.52 4.88 10.35
C LYS A 54 3.57 5.04 11.88
N PRO A 55 2.89 6.05 12.47
CA PRO A 55 1.82 6.86 11.87
C PRO A 55 2.28 8.13 11.14
N HIS A 56 3.59 8.33 10.95
CA HIS A 56 4.07 9.46 10.16
C HIS A 56 3.50 9.38 8.73
N PRO A 57 3.17 10.51 8.06
CA PRO A 57 2.61 10.48 6.70
C PRO A 57 3.61 10.06 5.60
N ILE A 58 4.92 10.09 5.90
CA ILE A 58 6.01 9.79 4.94
C ILE A 58 5.75 8.52 4.12
N PRO A 59 5.42 7.35 4.70
CA PRO A 59 5.18 6.13 3.92
C PRO A 59 4.04 6.27 2.90
N TYR A 60 2.99 7.03 3.20
CA TYR A 60 1.90 7.27 2.25
C TYR A 60 2.31 8.27 1.17
N LEU A 61 3.03 9.33 1.53
CA LEU A 61 3.56 10.29 0.58
C LEU A 61 4.52 9.61 -0.42
N THR A 62 5.38 8.72 0.07
CA THR A 62 6.24 7.88 -0.77
C THR A 62 5.42 6.96 -1.67
N ALA A 63 4.34 6.35 -1.17
CA ALA A 63 3.46 5.53 -2.00
C ALA A 63 2.80 6.38 -3.12
N LEU A 64 2.29 7.57 -2.81
CA LEU A 64 1.71 8.48 -3.79
C LEU A 64 2.71 8.89 -4.87
N GLU A 65 3.95 9.16 -4.48
CA GLU A 65 5.05 9.50 -5.40
C GLU A 65 5.37 8.33 -6.34
N LEU A 66 5.54 7.11 -5.82
CA LEU A 66 5.76 5.91 -6.62
C LEU A 66 4.58 5.60 -7.55
N LEU A 67 3.37 5.85 -7.06
CA LEU A 67 2.13 5.75 -7.82
C LEU A 67 1.84 6.99 -8.68
N GLY A 68 2.72 8.00 -8.75
CA GLY A 68 2.55 9.19 -9.59
C GLY A 68 1.17 9.85 -9.49
N VAL A 69 0.52 9.80 -8.32
CA VAL A 69 -0.82 10.34 -8.08
C VAL A 69 -0.78 11.37 -6.96
N LYS A 70 -1.73 12.31 -6.95
CA LYS A 70 -1.89 13.26 -5.86
C LYS A 70 -2.74 12.68 -4.73
N ALA A 71 -2.56 13.22 -3.52
CA ALA A 71 -3.30 12.77 -2.34
C ALA A 71 -4.83 12.92 -2.48
N ASP A 72 -5.29 13.96 -3.18
CA ASP A 72 -6.72 14.22 -3.45
C ASP A 72 -7.33 13.26 -4.50
N GLN A 73 -6.50 12.41 -5.12
CA GLN A 73 -6.91 11.38 -6.08
C GLN A 73 -6.82 9.97 -5.50
N ALA A 74 -6.44 9.83 -4.23
CA ALA A 74 -6.13 8.56 -3.61
C ALA A 74 -6.96 8.30 -2.36
N ILE A 75 -7.16 7.02 -2.06
CA ILE A 75 -7.83 6.56 -0.85
C ILE A 75 -6.93 5.49 -0.22
N ALA A 76 -6.66 5.62 1.08
CA ALA A 76 -5.97 4.61 1.87
C ALA A 76 -6.99 3.80 2.68
N PHE A 77 -6.88 2.47 2.64
CA PHE A 77 -7.63 1.56 3.50
C PHE A 77 -6.73 1.15 4.67
N GLU A 78 -7.16 1.46 5.90
CA GLU A 78 -6.41 1.14 7.12
C GLU A 78 -7.33 0.47 8.15
N ASP A 79 -6.78 -0.48 8.90
CA ASP A 79 -7.41 -1.18 10.01
C ASP A 79 -7.00 -0.60 11.37
N SER A 80 -6.01 0.29 11.40
CA SER A 80 -5.52 0.94 12.61
C SER A 80 -6.09 2.35 12.79
N LEU A 81 -6.50 2.68 14.02
CA LEU A 81 -6.98 4.01 14.43
C LEU A 81 -5.92 5.12 14.34
N ALA A 82 -4.69 4.77 13.92
CA ALA A 82 -3.59 5.70 13.80
C ALA A 82 -3.81 6.60 12.57
N ARG A 83 -4.72 7.56 12.74
CA ARG A 83 -5.14 8.53 11.74
C ARG A 83 -3.93 9.29 11.20
N VAL A 84 -3.73 9.20 9.89
CA VAL A 84 -2.97 10.21 9.15
C VAL A 84 -3.89 11.43 9.01
N THR A 85 -3.55 12.51 9.72
CA THR A 85 -4.04 13.87 9.40
C THR A 85 -3.17 14.48 8.31
#